data_AF-I1JGU3-F1
#
_entry.id   AF-I1JGU3-F1
#
_cell.length_a   1.000
_cell.length_b   1.000
_cell.length_c   1.000
_cell.angle_alpha   90.00
_cell.angle_beta   90.00
_cell.angle_gamma   90.00
#
_symmetry.space_group_name_H-M   'P 1'
#
loop_
_entity.id
_entity.type
_entity.pdbx_description
1 polymer ?
#
loop_
_entity_poly.entity_id
_entity_poly.type
_entity_poly.pdbx_seq_one_letter_code
_entity_poly.pdbx_strand_id
1 'polypeptide(L)'
;MRFTLLSRAPVPFLSAAFLKFKPVAPSTATFTRVSCMAASPSSAAVRDGAPSASSAIDFLSICHRLKATKRTGWVRKDVKNPESIADHMYRMSLMALIASDVPGVDRNKCIKMAIVHDIAEAIVGDITPLDGVSKAEKNQREQEALDHMCKVLGGGSTGGDDTPSFGI
;
A
#
# COMPACT_ATOMS: atom_id res chain seq x y z
N MET A 1 -18.94 54.78 -18.67
CA MET A 1 -19.02 53.68 -19.67
C MET A 1 -19.86 52.56 -19.08
N ARG A 2 -20.72 51.94 -19.91
CA ARG A 2 -21.91 51.15 -19.56
C ARG A 2 -21.60 49.84 -18.84
N PHE A 3 -22.30 49.58 -17.73
CA PHE A 3 -22.53 48.24 -17.17
C PHE A 3 -23.60 47.53 -18.02
N THR A 4 -23.24 46.46 -18.71
CA THR A 4 -24.19 45.58 -19.41
C THR A 4 -24.58 44.41 -18.51
N LEU A 5 -25.85 44.37 -18.10
CA LEU A 5 -26.50 43.22 -17.48
C LEU A 5 -26.37 41.99 -18.40
N LEU A 6 -25.74 40.92 -17.92
CA LEU A 6 -25.95 39.59 -18.50
C LEU A 6 -27.24 39.00 -17.93
N SER A 7 -28.24 38.91 -18.80
CA SER A 7 -29.51 38.22 -18.59
C SER A 7 -29.28 36.73 -18.28
N ARG A 8 -29.74 36.27 -17.11
CA ARG A 8 -29.76 34.84 -16.74
C ARG A 8 -30.76 34.11 -17.63
N ALA A 9 -30.30 33.15 -18.42
CA ALA A 9 -31.18 32.21 -19.12
C ALA A 9 -31.77 31.19 -18.13
N PRO A 10 -33.03 30.75 -18.30
CA PRO A 10 -33.64 29.73 -17.44
C PRO A 10 -33.09 28.33 -17.77
N VAL A 11 -32.76 27.57 -16.72
CA VAL A 11 -32.37 26.16 -16.81
C VAL A 11 -33.59 25.30 -17.17
N PRO A 12 -33.52 24.40 -18.18
CA PRO A 12 -34.62 23.51 -18.49
C PRO A 12 -34.77 22.43 -17.42
N PHE A 13 -35.99 22.28 -16.92
CA PHE A 13 -36.43 21.26 -15.98
C PHE A 13 -36.46 19.91 -16.71
N LEU A 14 -35.53 19.02 -16.40
CA LEU A 14 -35.50 17.66 -16.94
C LEU A 14 -36.64 16.85 -16.32
N SER A 15 -37.59 16.44 -17.16
CA SER A 15 -38.70 15.55 -16.83
C SER A 15 -38.18 14.19 -16.37
N ALA A 16 -38.68 13.72 -15.22
CA ALA A 16 -38.41 12.38 -14.70
C ALA A 16 -39.05 11.31 -15.60
N ALA A 17 -38.29 10.82 -16.58
CA ALA A 17 -38.64 9.63 -17.33
C ALA A 17 -38.48 8.40 -16.44
N PHE A 18 -39.61 7.85 -15.98
CA PHE A 18 -39.70 6.53 -15.37
C PHE A 18 -39.14 5.47 -16.32
N LEU A 19 -37.96 4.95 -16.02
CA LEU A 19 -37.41 3.75 -16.67
C LEU A 19 -38.28 2.54 -16.30
N LYS A 20 -39.17 2.15 -17.21
CA LYS A 20 -39.85 0.84 -17.18
C LYS A 20 -38.81 -0.27 -17.39
N PHE A 21 -38.39 -0.92 -16.31
CA PHE A 21 -37.65 -2.17 -16.38
C PHE A 21 -38.55 -3.28 -16.96
N LYS A 22 -38.13 -3.87 -18.08
CA LYS A 22 -38.70 -5.13 -18.57
C LYS A 22 -38.06 -6.29 -17.79
N PRO A 23 -38.82 -7.26 -17.29
CA PRO A 23 -38.26 -8.45 -16.65
C PRO A 23 -37.54 -9.30 -17.71
N VAL A 24 -36.28 -9.64 -17.43
CA VAL A 24 -35.50 -10.58 -18.24
C VAL A 24 -35.84 -12.01 -17.78
N ALA A 25 -36.12 -12.91 -18.71
CA ALA A 25 -36.40 -14.31 -18.41
C ALA A 25 -35.15 -15.01 -17.83
N PRO A 26 -35.30 -16.00 -16.94
CA PRO A 26 -34.16 -16.74 -16.40
C PRO A 26 -33.57 -17.64 -17.49
N SER A 27 -32.37 -17.31 -17.96
CA SER A 27 -31.57 -18.22 -18.76
C SER A 27 -30.98 -19.27 -17.83
N THR A 28 -31.29 -20.54 -18.07
CA THR A 28 -30.72 -21.71 -17.39
C THR A 28 -29.23 -21.79 -17.73
N ALA A 29 -28.40 -21.05 -17.00
CA ALA A 29 -26.95 -21.15 -17.10
C ALA A 29 -26.50 -22.34 -16.27
N THR A 30 -26.09 -23.41 -16.95
CA THR A 30 -25.37 -24.54 -16.37
C THR A 30 -24.19 -24.01 -15.58
N PHE A 31 -24.21 -24.15 -14.26
CA PHE A 31 -23.10 -23.79 -13.37
C PHE A 31 -21.93 -24.74 -13.64
N THR A 32 -21.07 -24.39 -14.59
CA THR A 32 -19.79 -25.07 -14.75
C THR A 32 -18.92 -24.66 -13.58
N ARG A 33 -18.64 -25.61 -12.68
CA ARG A 33 -17.72 -25.42 -11.57
C ARG A 33 -16.37 -24.96 -12.13
N VAL A 34 -15.97 -23.73 -11.82
CA VAL A 34 -14.57 -23.32 -11.98
C VAL A 34 -13.76 -24.21 -11.03
N SER A 35 -13.09 -25.22 -11.58
CA SER A 35 -12.08 -25.96 -10.85
C SER A 35 -10.93 -25.00 -10.60
N CYS A 36 -10.80 -24.54 -9.36
CA CYS A 36 -9.58 -23.95 -8.86
C CYS A 36 -8.45 -24.97 -9.06
N MET A 37 -7.56 -24.72 -10.01
CA MET A 37 -6.23 -25.33 -9.98
C MET A 37 -5.55 -24.73 -8.76
N ALA A 38 -5.65 -25.42 -7.62
CA ALA A 38 -4.82 -25.14 -6.46
C ALA A 38 -3.37 -25.36 -6.89
N ALA A 39 -2.67 -24.27 -7.20
CA ALA A 39 -1.23 -24.29 -7.29
C ALA A 39 -0.71 -24.69 -5.91
N SER A 40 -0.18 -25.90 -5.80
CA SER A 40 0.49 -26.38 -4.61
C SER A 40 1.60 -25.39 -4.24
N PRO A 41 1.65 -24.86 -3.01
CA PRO A 41 2.80 -24.07 -2.60
C PRO A 41 4.02 -25.00 -2.61
N SER A 42 4.99 -24.67 -3.48
CA SER A 42 6.32 -25.27 -3.43
C SER A 42 6.88 -25.04 -2.03
N SER A 43 7.15 -26.14 -1.32
CA SER A 43 7.48 -26.22 0.10
C SER A 43 8.89 -25.75 0.44
N ALA A 44 9.44 -24.79 -0.32
CA ALA A 44 10.78 -24.28 -0.12
C ALA A 44 10.70 -22.87 0.51
N ALA A 45 11.04 -22.81 1.81
CA ALA A 45 11.28 -21.61 2.63
C ALA A 45 10.12 -21.01 3.46
N VAL A 46 9.17 -21.82 3.95
CA VAL A 46 8.43 -21.40 5.16
C VAL A 46 9.34 -21.62 6.36
N ARG A 47 9.88 -20.53 6.94
CA ARG A 47 10.61 -20.60 8.20
C ARG A 47 9.62 -21.05 9.29
N ASP A 48 9.85 -22.23 9.85
CA ASP A 48 9.10 -22.72 11.01
C ASP A 48 9.44 -21.86 12.23
N GLY A 49 8.41 -21.18 12.73
CA GLY A 49 8.48 -20.26 13.86
C GLY A 49 7.67 -19.01 13.56
N ALA A 50 6.34 -19.12 13.58
CA ALA A 50 5.50 -17.93 13.65
C ALA A 50 5.96 -17.04 14.83
N PRO A 51 5.88 -15.70 14.72
CA PRO A 51 6.21 -14.83 15.84
C PRO A 51 5.39 -15.23 17.07
N SER A 52 5.97 -15.12 18.26
CA SER A 52 5.19 -15.25 19.49
C SER A 52 4.10 -14.18 19.51
N ALA A 53 3.01 -14.41 20.26
CA ALA A 53 1.95 -13.42 20.36
C ALA A 53 2.46 -12.07 20.88
N SER A 54 3.41 -12.09 21.82
CA SER A 54 4.03 -10.87 22.34
C SER A 54 4.85 -10.13 21.27
N SER A 55 5.72 -10.84 20.54
CA SER A 55 6.53 -10.20 19.48
C SER A 55 5.68 -9.64 18.35
N ALA A 56 4.61 -10.36 17.98
CA ALA A 56 3.64 -9.87 17.01
C ALA A 56 2.94 -8.59 17.50
N ILE A 57 2.52 -8.54 18.77
CA ILE A 57 1.91 -7.33 19.36
C ILE A 57 2.91 -6.17 19.37
N ASP A 58 4.17 -6.40 19.73
CA ASP A 58 5.21 -5.36 19.75
C ASP A 58 5.44 -4.80 18.34
N PHE A 59 5.59 -5.69 17.34
CA PHE A 59 5.72 -5.29 15.94
C PHE A 59 4.51 -4.50 15.44
N LEU A 60 3.30 -4.97 15.71
CA LEU A 60 2.06 -4.28 15.33
C LEU A 60 1.92 -2.94 16.03
N SER A 61 2.43 -2.81 17.25
CA SER A 61 2.47 -1.55 18.01
C SER A 61 3.43 -0.54 17.37
N ILE A 62 4.57 -0.99 16.83
CA ILE A 62 5.44 -0.13 16.00
C ILE A 62 4.68 0.32 14.76
N CYS A 63 4.06 -0.61 14.02
CA CYS A 63 3.31 -0.31 12.80
C CYS A 63 2.13 0.64 13.04
N HIS A 64 1.54 0.67 14.24
CA HIS A 64 0.47 1.60 14.58
C HIS A 64 0.88 3.06 14.37
N ARG A 65 2.17 3.41 14.55
CA ARG A 65 2.67 4.78 14.36
C ARG A 65 2.41 5.31 12.95
N LEU A 66 2.35 4.44 11.94
CA LEU A 66 2.04 4.80 10.55
C LEU A 66 0.66 5.44 10.38
N LYS A 67 -0.28 5.17 11.29
CA LYS A 67 -1.61 5.81 11.31
C LYS A 67 -1.58 7.23 11.90
N ALA A 68 -0.64 7.49 12.80
CA ALA A 68 -0.48 8.78 13.46
C ALA A 68 0.42 9.73 12.65
N THR A 69 1.45 9.20 11.97
CA THR A 69 2.36 9.98 11.16
C THR A 69 1.68 10.46 9.89
N LYS A 70 1.61 11.78 9.73
CA LYS A 70 1.08 12.44 8.54
C LYS A 70 2.14 12.55 7.46
N ARG A 71 1.73 12.45 6.21
CA ARG A 71 2.64 12.64 5.07
C ARG A 71 3.18 14.07 5.07
N THR A 72 4.47 14.21 5.36
CA THR A 72 5.20 15.45 5.62
C THR A 72 5.10 16.42 4.44
N GLY A 73 5.06 15.89 3.22
CA GLY A 73 4.85 16.70 2.01
C GLY A 73 3.56 17.52 2.04
N TRP A 74 2.46 16.95 2.53
CA TRP A 74 1.18 17.65 2.66
C TRP A 74 1.15 18.61 3.85
N VAL A 75 1.79 18.23 4.97
CA VAL A 75 1.94 19.09 6.16
C VAL A 75 2.66 20.38 5.79
N ARG A 76 3.76 20.30 5.04
CA ARG A 76 4.55 21.45 4.57
C ARG A 76 3.80 22.34 3.56
N LYS A 77 2.67 21.88 3.02
CA LYS A 77 1.80 22.63 2.10
C LYS A 77 0.53 23.14 2.80
N ASP A 78 0.49 23.09 4.12
CA ASP A 78 -0.63 23.55 4.94
C ASP A 78 -1.98 22.90 4.57
N VAL A 79 -1.94 21.66 4.06
CA VAL A 79 -3.15 20.89 3.78
C VAL A 79 -3.81 20.51 5.11
N LYS A 80 -5.09 20.85 5.26
CA LYS A 80 -5.87 20.46 6.44
C LYS A 80 -6.14 18.96 6.44
N ASN A 81 -5.95 18.31 7.59
CA ASN A 81 -6.18 16.87 7.78
C ASN A 81 -5.52 16.00 6.70
N PRO A 82 -4.18 16.07 6.56
CA PRO A 82 -3.47 15.28 5.55
C PRO A 82 -3.61 13.78 5.82
N GLU A 83 -3.43 12.99 4.76
CA GLU A 83 -3.40 11.53 4.85
C GLU A 83 -2.24 11.06 5.74
N SER A 84 -2.44 9.94 6.43
CA SER A 84 -1.36 9.24 7.12
C SER A 84 -0.55 8.37 6.16
N ILE A 85 0.63 7.90 6.58
CA ILE A 85 1.41 6.93 5.80
C ILE A 85 0.62 5.64 5.59
N ALA A 86 -0.13 5.19 6.61
CA ALA A 86 -0.99 4.03 6.49
C ALA A 86 -2.09 4.21 5.41
N ASP A 87 -2.70 5.39 5.32
CA ASP A 87 -3.70 5.70 4.28
C ASP A 87 -3.08 5.62 2.87
N HIS A 88 -1.85 6.12 2.73
CA HIS A 88 -1.09 6.08 1.49
C HIS A 88 -0.84 4.64 1.02
N MET A 89 -0.25 3.81 1.90
CA MET A 89 0.05 2.40 1.60
C MET A 89 -1.22 1.58 1.34
N TYR A 90 -2.31 1.85 2.07
CA TYR A 90 -3.58 1.20 1.84
C TYR A 90 -4.09 1.45 0.42
N ARG A 91 -4.13 2.71 -0.02
CA ARG A 91 -4.59 3.05 -1.38
C ARG A 91 -3.67 2.48 -2.46
N MET A 92 -2.35 2.46 -2.25
CA MET A 92 -1.42 1.82 -3.18
C MET A 92 -1.64 0.31 -3.28
N SER A 93 -1.93 -0.37 -2.17
CA SER A 93 -2.23 -1.81 -2.18
C SER A 93 -3.50 -2.12 -2.98
N LEU A 94 -4.53 -1.27 -2.88
CA LEU A 94 -5.74 -1.38 -3.68
C LEU A 94 -5.48 -1.12 -5.16
N MET A 95 -4.66 -0.13 -5.50
CA MET A 95 -4.26 0.13 -6.88
C MET A 95 -3.53 -1.08 -7.48
N ALA A 96 -2.61 -1.70 -6.73
CA ALA A 96 -1.93 -2.92 -7.18
C ALA A 96 -2.89 -4.10 -7.36
N LEU A 97 -3.93 -4.20 -6.51
CA LEU A 97 -4.93 -5.26 -6.58
C LEU A 97 -5.79 -5.18 -7.85
N ILE A 98 -6.22 -3.98 -8.23
CA ILE A 98 -7.10 -3.74 -9.38
C ILE A 98 -6.35 -3.48 -10.69
N ALA A 99 -5.03 -3.32 -10.63
CA ALA A 99 -4.21 -3.14 -11.83
C ALA A 99 -4.34 -4.35 -12.76
N SER A 100 -4.36 -4.09 -14.06
CA SER A 100 -4.30 -5.13 -15.07
C SER A 100 -2.99 -5.90 -14.95
N ASP A 101 -3.02 -7.19 -15.28
CA ASP A 101 -1.81 -8.00 -15.29
C ASP A 101 -0.82 -7.47 -16.34
N VAL A 102 0.43 -7.30 -15.90
CA VAL A 102 1.54 -6.87 -16.74
C VAL A 102 2.46 -8.08 -16.95
N PRO A 103 2.80 -8.45 -18.20
CA PRO A 103 3.71 -9.56 -18.46
C PRO A 103 5.03 -9.41 -17.70
N GLY A 104 5.42 -10.45 -16.97
CA GLY A 104 6.65 -10.46 -16.16
C GLY A 104 6.54 -9.81 -14.78
N VAL A 105 5.36 -9.33 -14.37
CA VAL A 105 5.13 -8.72 -13.05
C VAL A 105 4.22 -9.59 -12.18
N ASP A 106 4.67 -9.92 -10.97
CA ASP A 106 3.84 -10.62 -9.98
C ASP A 106 3.01 -9.61 -9.16
N ARG A 107 1.71 -9.57 -9.45
CA ARG A 107 0.75 -8.71 -8.75
C ARG A 107 0.66 -8.98 -7.24
N ASN A 108 0.79 -10.22 -6.80
CA ASN A 108 0.79 -10.53 -5.36
C ASN A 108 2.03 -9.97 -4.66
N LYS A 109 3.19 -10.03 -5.33
CA LYS A 109 4.41 -9.38 -4.84
C LYS A 109 4.22 -7.87 -4.78
N CYS A 110 3.61 -7.25 -5.80
CA CYS A 110 3.32 -5.80 -5.79
C CYS A 110 2.41 -5.38 -4.62
N ILE A 111 1.34 -6.13 -4.35
CA ILE A 111 0.44 -5.86 -3.20
C ILE A 111 1.21 -5.95 -1.89
N LYS A 112 2.00 -7.02 -1.68
CA LYS A 112 2.82 -7.20 -0.48
C LYS A 112 3.84 -6.09 -0.32
N MET A 113 4.53 -5.70 -1.40
CA MET A 113 5.48 -4.58 -1.39
C MET A 113 4.80 -3.26 -1.04
N ALA A 114 3.63 -2.95 -1.62
CA ALA A 114 2.91 -1.72 -1.33
C ALA A 114 2.55 -1.59 0.16
N ILE A 115 2.23 -2.70 0.83
CA ILE A 115 1.90 -2.74 2.26
C ILE A 115 3.12 -2.43 3.14
N VAL A 116 4.34 -2.74 2.70
CA VAL A 116 5.55 -2.67 3.55
C VAL A 116 6.59 -1.65 3.11
N HIS A 117 6.44 -1.02 1.94
CA HIS A 117 7.52 -0.20 1.37
C HIS A 117 7.93 1.00 2.24
N ASP A 118 6.96 1.65 2.90
CA ASP A 118 7.19 2.76 3.83
C ASP A 118 7.13 2.33 5.30
N ILE A 119 7.24 1.02 5.61
CA ILE A 119 7.08 0.53 6.99
C ILE A 119 8.16 1.07 7.95
N ALA A 120 9.35 1.35 7.43
CA ALA A 120 10.46 1.94 8.18
C ALA A 120 10.14 3.36 8.68
N GLU A 121 9.26 4.09 7.98
CA GLU A 121 8.81 5.43 8.38
C GLU A 121 8.00 5.39 9.70
N ALA A 122 7.57 4.21 10.14
CA ALA A 122 7.01 4.01 11.48
C ALA A 122 8.01 4.42 12.57
N ILE A 123 9.32 4.27 12.32
CA ILE A 123 10.40 4.63 13.23
C ILE A 123 11.06 5.94 12.80
N VAL A 124 11.46 6.02 11.53
CA VAL A 124 12.27 7.11 10.95
C VAL A 124 11.47 8.40 10.73
N GLY A 125 10.16 8.28 10.50
CA GLY A 125 9.31 9.36 10.00
C GLY A 125 9.37 9.52 8.48
N ASP A 126 8.42 10.27 7.92
CA ASP A 126 8.33 10.57 6.48
C ASP A 126 9.32 11.67 6.09
N ILE A 127 10.49 11.27 5.59
CA ILE A 127 11.58 12.15 5.15
C ILE A 127 11.30 12.65 3.73
N THR A 128 11.24 13.97 3.57
CA THR A 128 11.04 14.65 2.30
C THR A 128 12.35 15.22 1.73
N PRO A 129 12.38 15.58 0.43
CA PRO A 129 13.55 16.23 -0.18
C PRO A 129 13.99 17.54 0.50
N LEU A 130 13.09 18.17 1.27
CA LEU A 130 13.33 19.44 1.95
C LEU A 130 13.89 19.27 3.37
N ASP A 131 14.10 18.03 3.84
CA ASP A 131 14.68 17.74 5.16
C ASP A 131 16.22 17.77 5.16
N GLY A 132 16.85 17.94 4.00
CA GLY A 132 18.32 18.02 3.89
C GLY A 132 19.05 16.71 4.21
N VAL A 133 18.32 15.59 4.28
CA VAL A 133 18.89 14.27 4.53
C VAL A 133 19.41 13.69 3.21
N SER A 134 20.67 13.25 3.20
CA SER A 134 21.26 12.62 2.02
C SER A 134 20.59 11.27 1.73
N LYS A 135 20.63 10.81 0.48
CA LYS A 135 20.09 9.49 0.11
C LYS A 135 20.76 8.35 0.89
N ALA A 136 22.06 8.44 1.13
CA ALA A 136 22.80 7.44 1.89
C ALA A 136 22.34 7.38 3.35
N GLU A 137 22.19 8.55 3.98
CA GLU A 137 21.70 8.66 5.37
C GLU A 137 20.26 8.17 5.50
N LYS A 138 19.36 8.54 4.57
CA LYS A 138 17.98 8.04 4.54
C LYS A 138 17.97 6.51 4.49
N ASN A 139 18.72 5.94 3.54
CA ASN A 139 18.79 4.50 3.37
C ASN A 139 19.34 3.80 4.62
N GLN A 140 20.36 4.37 5.28
CA GLN A 140 20.91 3.82 6.51
C GLN A 140 19.87 3.79 7.63
N ARG A 141 19.19 4.91 7.89
CA ARG A 141 18.14 4.99 8.93
C ARG A 141 17.00 4.01 8.67
N GLU A 142 16.59 3.88 7.42
CA GLU A 142 15.53 2.95 7.02
C GLU A 142 15.97 1.50 7.20
N GLN A 143 17.21 1.16 6.84
CA GLN A 143 17.76 -0.17 7.06
C GLN A 143 17.83 -0.53 8.55
N GLU A 144 18.35 0.37 9.39
CA GLU A 144 18.42 0.17 10.84
C GLU A 144 17.03 -0.01 11.47
N ALA A 145 16.03 0.74 10.99
CA ALA A 145 14.65 0.57 11.41
C ALA A 145 14.08 -0.79 11.01
N LEU A 146 14.31 -1.23 9.77
CA LEU A 146 13.87 -2.55 9.30
C LEU A 146 14.54 -3.69 10.07
N ASP A 147 15.85 -3.60 10.32
CA ASP A 147 16.60 -4.60 11.09
C ASP A 147 16.05 -4.70 12.52
N HIS A 148 15.72 -3.56 13.14
CA HIS A 148 15.05 -3.53 14.44
C HIS A 148 13.69 -4.21 14.40
N MET A 149 12.83 -3.90 13.40
CA MET A 149 11.51 -4.51 13.27
C MET A 149 11.58 -6.03 13.03
N CYS A 150 12.54 -6.48 12.22
CA CYS A 150 12.82 -7.91 12.00
C CYS A 150 13.22 -8.61 13.30
N LYS A 151 14.10 -7.98 14.08
CA LYS A 151 14.52 -8.51 15.39
C LYS A 151 13.34 -8.60 16.36
N VAL A 152 12.49 -7.58 16.41
CA VAL A 152 11.27 -7.57 17.24
C VAL A 152 10.37 -8.75 16.88
N LEU A 153 10.16 -9.04 15.59
CA LEU A 153 9.35 -10.18 15.15
C LEU A 153 9.93 -11.56 15.51
N GLY A 154 11.17 -11.63 16.02
CA GLY A 154 11.87 -12.90 16.29
C GLY A 154 12.73 -13.36 15.11
N GLY A 155 12.90 -12.53 14.08
CA GLY A 155 13.89 -12.73 13.04
C GLY A 155 15.28 -12.42 13.58
N GLY A 156 15.99 -13.41 14.11
CA GLY A 156 17.43 -13.30 14.34
C GLY A 156 18.16 -12.99 13.04
N SER A 157 19.17 -12.11 13.11
CA SER A 157 19.99 -11.65 11.98
C SER A 157 20.49 -12.82 11.15
N THR A 158 19.91 -13.03 9.96
CA THR A 158 20.60 -13.78 8.91
C THR A 158 21.61 -12.84 8.27
N GLY A 159 22.66 -12.52 9.02
CA GLY A 159 23.90 -12.00 8.45
C GLY A 159 24.54 -13.16 7.69
N GLY A 160 24.14 -13.36 6.44
CA GLY A 160 24.88 -14.16 5.49
C GLY A 160 26.17 -13.41 5.18
N ASP A 161 27.20 -13.71 5.95
CA ASP A 161 28.58 -13.35 5.68
C ASP A 161 29.09 -14.20 4.50
N ASP A 162 28.53 -13.97 3.31
CA ASP A 162 29.07 -14.48 2.04
C ASP A 162 29.86 -13.34 1.39
N THR A 163 30.99 -12.99 2.00
CA THR A 163 32.03 -12.24 1.30
C THR A 163 32.73 -13.20 0.34
N PRO A 164 32.66 -13.00 -1.00
CA PRO A 164 33.52 -13.75 -1.88
C PRO A 164 34.96 -13.25 -1.67
N SER A 165 35.77 -14.09 -1.04
CA SER A 165 37.23 -14.00 -1.07
C SER A 165 37.68 -14.02 -2.53
N PHE A 166 37.87 -12.85 -3.12
CA PHE A 166 38.75 -12.70 -4.27
C PHE A 166 40.18 -12.77 -3.73
N GLY A 167 40.73 -13.98 -3.79
CA GLY A 167 42.16 -14.21 -3.69
C GLY A 167 42.90 -13.44 -4.79
N ILE A 168 44.07 -12.95 -4.38
CA ILE A 168 45.12 -12.31 -5.18
C ILE A 168 45.41 -13.10 -6.47
#